data_AF-A0A925UEB9-F1
#
_entry.id   AF-A0A925UEB9-F1
#
_cell.length_a   1.000
_cell.length_b   1.000
_cell.length_c   1.000
_cell.angle_alpha   90.00
_cell.angle_beta   90.00
_cell.angle_gamma   90.00
#
_symmetry.space_group_name_H-M   'P 1'
#
loop_
_entity.id
_entity.type
_entity.pdbx_description
1 polymer ?
#
loop_
_entity_poly.entity_id
_entity_poly.type
_entity_poly.pdbx_seq_one_letter_code
_entity_poly.pdbx_strand_id
1 'polypeptide(L)' 'MNAVANPRPDRVVVVDDDARIRDLLRRYLTQEGFEVLLAEDSKALNRLLTRETV' A
#
# COMPACT_ATOMS: atom_id res chain seq x y z
N MET A 1 -26.67 -11.91 -7.89
CA MET A 1 -25.95 -11.12 -6.87
C MET A 1 -24.58 -10.80 -7.45
N ASN A 2 -24.42 -9.65 -8.12
CA ASN A 2 -23.17 -9.33 -8.83
C ASN A 2 -22.72 -7.94 -8.36
N ALA A 3 -21.89 -7.91 -7.31
CA ALA A 3 -21.12 -6.71 -7.02
C ALA A 3 -20.07 -6.64 -8.14
N VAL A 4 -20.22 -5.65 -9.03
CA VAL A 4 -19.15 -5.26 -9.94
C VAL A 4 -18.00 -4.76 -9.09
N ALA A 5 -17.11 -5.68 -8.70
CA ALA A 5 -15.89 -5.34 -8.00
C ALA A 5 -15.11 -4.37 -8.90
N ASN A 6 -14.95 -3.14 -8.40
CA ASN A 6 -14.09 -2.17 -9.02
C ASN A 6 -12.71 -2.84 -9.20
N PRO A 7 -12.15 -2.96 -10.41
CA PRO A 7 -10.92 -3.71 -10.66
C PRO A 7 -9.67 -2.97 -10.15
N ARG A 8 -9.83 -2.14 -9.11
CA ARG A 8 -8.67 -1.60 -8.40
C ARG A 8 -8.04 -2.79 -7.70
N PRO A 9 -6.75 -3.10 -7.96
CA PRO A 9 -6.05 -4.10 -7.17
C PRO A 9 -6.16 -3.73 -5.69
N ASP A 10 -6.33 -4.72 -4.82
CA ASP A 10 -6.36 -4.51 -3.38
C ASP A 10 -4.99 -3.92 -2.96
N ARG A 11 -4.96 -2.60 -2.80
CA ARG A 11 -3.76 -1.82 -2.48
C ARG A 11 -3.61 -1.64 -0.98
N VAL A 12 -2.39 -1.81 -0.48
CA VAL A 12 -2.05 -1.60 0.92
C VAL A 12 -0.89 -0.62 1.02
N VAL A 13 -1.03 0.40 1.88
CA VAL A 13 0.07 1.31 2.23
C VAL A 13 0.63 0.91 3.60
N VAL A 14 1.92 0.60 3.66
CA VAL A 14 2.63 0.31 4.92
C VAL A 14 3.38 1.55 5.36
N VAL A 15 3.16 1.99 6.60
CA VAL A 15 3.82 3.15 7.23
C VAL A 15 4.57 2.69 8.47
N ASP A 16 5.90 2.79 8.44
CA ASP A 16 6.79 2.37 9.53
C ASP A 16 8.13 3.09 9.36
N ASP A 17 8.87 3.41 10.41
CA ASP A 17 10.15 4.13 10.35
C ASP A 17 11.36 3.18 10.19
N ASP A 18 11.24 1.89 10.57
CA ASP A 18 12.28 0.88 10.37
C ASP A 18 12.22 0.28 8.94
N ALA A 19 13.29 0.49 8.19
CA ALA A 19 13.40 0.02 6.80
C ALA A 19 13.32 -1.52 6.67
N ARG A 20 13.76 -2.28 7.68
CA ARG A 20 13.72 -3.75 7.66
C ARG A 20 12.29 -4.26 7.84
N ILE A 21 11.51 -3.63 8.72
CA ILE A 21 10.10 -3.98 8.94
C ILE A 21 9.29 -3.64 7.69
N ARG A 22 9.49 -2.45 7.10
CA ARG A 22 8.84 -2.08 5.82
C ARG A 22 9.12 -3.10 4.71
N ASP A 23 10.37 -3.53 4.56
CA ASP A 23 10.72 -4.50 3.50
C ASP A 23 10.14 -5.90 3.77
N LEU A 24 10.13 -6.35 5.03
CA LEU A 24 9.49 -7.60 5.42
C LEU A 24 8.00 -7.60 5.06
N LEU A 25 7.27 -6.56 5.47
CA LEU A 25 5.84 -6.43 5.20
C LEU A 25 5.55 -6.31 3.70
N ARG A 26 6.38 -5.58 2.95
CA ARG A 26 6.28 -5.54 1.49
C ARG A 26 6.32 -6.93 0.88
N ARG A 27 7.33 -7.73 1.22
CA ARG A 27 7.51 -9.08 0.65
C ARG A 27 6.34 -9.99 0.98
N TYR A 28 5.93 -10.01 2.26
CA TYR A 28 4.81 -10.83 2.73
C TYR A 28 3.50 -10.45 2.03
N LEU A 29 3.11 -9.18 2.06
CA LEU A 29 1.85 -8.73 1.46
C LEU A 29 1.85 -8.85 -0.08
N THR A 30 3.00 -8.65 -0.72
CA THR A 30 3.11 -8.89 -2.17
C THR A 30 2.94 -10.38 -2.51
N GLN A 31 3.45 -11.29 -1.68
CA GLN A 31 3.25 -12.75 -1.85
C GLN A 31 1.78 -13.14 -1.71
N GLU A 32 1.03 -12.45 -0.85
CA GLU A 32 -0.42 -12.62 -0.69
C GLU A 32 -1.25 -11.97 -1.81
N GLY A 33 -0.59 -11.29 -2.78
CA GLY A 33 -1.23 -10.73 -3.97
C GLY A 33 -1.65 -9.27 -3.86
N PHE A 34 -1.28 -8.56 -2.78
CA PHE A 34 -1.56 -7.14 -2.63
C PHE A 34 -0.58 -6.27 -3.43
N GLU A 35 -1.07 -5.14 -3.94
CA GLU A 35 -0.20 -4.07 -4.42
C GLU A 35 0.25 -3.22 -3.22
N VAL A 36 1.54 -3.30 -2.87
CA VAL A 36 2.06 -2.67 -1.65
C VAL A 36 2.79 -1.37 -1.95
N LEU A 37 2.36 -0.29 -1.32
CA LEU A 37 3.02 1.00 -1.29
C LEU A 37 3.72 1.18 0.07
N LEU A 38 4.88 1.84 0.07
CA LEU A 38 5.66 2.08 1.28
C LEU A 38 5.76 3.57 1.58
N ALA A 39 5.58 3.91 2.85
CA ALA A 39 5.86 5.23 3.40
C ALA A 39 6.76 5.08 4.64
N GLU A 40 7.83 5.85 4.69
CA GLU A 40 8.73 5.88 5.86
C GLU A 40 8.27 6.85 6.95
N ASP A 41 7.36 7.77 6.60
CA ASP A 41 6.82 8.77 7.50
C ASP A 41 5.45 9.29 7.01
N SER A 42 4.84 10.16 7.81
CA SER A 42 3.56 10.79 7.48
C SER A 42 3.63 11.67 6.24
N LYS A 43 4.80 12.27 5.92
CA LYS A 43 4.96 13.11 4.72
C LYS A 43 4.93 12.25 3.46
N ALA A 44 5.57 11.08 3.48
CA ALA A 44 5.57 10.09 2.43
C ALA A 44 4.15 9.54 2.21
N LEU A 45 3.45 9.19 3.30
CA LEU A 45 2.05 8.77 3.23
C LEU A 45 1.18 9.83 2.54
N ASN A 46 1.26 11.09 2.97
CA ASN A 46 0.48 12.17 2.37
C ASN A 46 0.77 12.33 0.88
N ARG A 47 2.05 12.22 0.45
CA ARG A 47 2.40 12.25 -0.98
C ARG A 47 1.76 11.11 -1.77
N LEU A 48 1.61 9.92 -1.18
CA LEU A 48 0.95 8.79 -1.84
C LEU A 48 -0.56 9.05 -1.96
N LEU A 49 -1.21 9.48 -0.88
CA LEU A 49 -2.66 9.72 -0.85
C LEU A 49 -3.09 10.85 -1.80
N THR A 50 -2.32 11.95 -1.88
CA THR A 50 -2.64 13.07 -2.78
C THR A 50 -2.49 12.70 -4.26
N ARG A 51 -1.60 11.76 -4.61
CA ARG A 51 -1.41 11.32 -6.01
C ARG A 51 -2.58 10.50 -6.55
N GLU A 52 -3.36 9.86 -5.67
CA GLU A 52 -4.49 9.02 -6.06
C GLU A 52 -5.86 9.73 -6.02
N THR A 53 -5.92 10.99 -5.57
CA THR A 53 -7.19 11.74 -5.40
C THR A 53 -7.59 12.55 -6.65
N VAL A 54 -7.33 12.07 -7.88
CA VAL A 54 -7.82 12.70 -9.13
C VAL A 54 -8.60 11.71 -9.97
#